data_AF-A0A7J7QIR0-F1
#
_entry.id   AF-A0A7J7QIR0-F1
#
_cell.length_a   1.000
_cell.length_b   1.000
_cell.length_c   1.000
_cell.angle_alpha   90.00
_cell.angle_beta   90.00
_cell.angle_gamma   90.00
#
_symmetry.space_group_name_H-M   'P 1'
#
loop_
_entity.id
_entity.type
_entity.pdbx_description
1 polymer ?
#
loop_
_entity_poly.entity_id
_entity_poly.type
_entity_poly.pdbx_seq_one_letter_code
_entity_poly.pdbx_strand_id
1 'polypeptide(L)'
;MVHAWREAQRQTCLLLVSLTAWLVHSTATQACQPSISFFPSGAEDMNTPLAWGRTAQIAAGNYDADVMYTVALSSIVHIPNTDAVSKPVLHVQPAHDLLVAGKSNISRACMGYDGVQRRKLLQLGSSNSSSSGSSSTSMGSSSSINRTGSVLEDLEHPNSTNSSSSSSEHPAEAQEEQQPQGPVLTLLYPARFKVEYQLNDSAPVHLGEFAEANPPPTIVLDLEDEEDGYYCLSVSVRILPWTGLLMPGSVAVPVRELSTTRQVCFYKLDGFPTARTSFSTCSSDPFAVGIGGIQPPPMPLYPGSDEPLLYSVVHFKSELNRTGDGHWPPWDAKTSMERWIVAADTSKPFIWAPEYELYEGWYNIHLDVSLTTRFPTLMAVGLEAAGTYNETNAPEVLRGFYKYLNKRQYPVGTVMGIQHKVSRFRNLEGPLELQGIPLHIEVPFSWEFEGFGSTYCFVDGKLTNNYGELECRPPFKVQLHDKTNHTLQVMFKDVCGNNFTVESEYGTWGYSLTRVPEDPYHELHAGAGAELGGAQALFEIAPLQSASPGRSRLVAMNSSEAGAQGPSWVVGWCVLLVVVLGQHFLAGVL
;
A
#
# COMPACT_ATOMS: atom_id res chain seq x y z
N MET A 1 13.94 -20.13 55.85
CA MET A 1 12.77 -20.47 54.99
C MET A 1 11.54 -19.61 55.30
N VAL A 2 11.02 -19.59 56.53
CA VAL A 2 9.84 -18.78 56.92
C VAL A 2 10.03 -17.26 56.70
N HIS A 3 11.24 -16.73 56.93
CA HIS A 3 11.52 -15.30 56.74
C HIS A 3 11.51 -14.88 55.26
N ALA A 4 12.05 -15.71 54.36
CA ALA A 4 12.06 -15.45 52.92
C ALA A 4 10.65 -15.52 52.31
N TRP A 5 9.80 -16.42 52.81
CA TRP A 5 8.40 -16.52 52.38
C TRP A 5 7.59 -15.28 52.78
N ARG A 6 7.82 -14.72 53.98
CA ARG A 6 7.16 -13.47 54.42
C ARG A 6 7.62 -12.25 53.63
N GLU A 7 8.88 -12.19 53.22
CA GLU A 7 9.42 -11.11 52.39
C GLU A 7 8.80 -11.14 50.98
N ALA A 8 8.76 -12.33 50.35
CA ALA A 8 8.13 -12.53 49.05
C ALA A 8 6.63 -12.17 49.09
N GLN A 9 5.90 -12.61 50.11
CA GLN A 9 4.48 -12.27 50.25
C GLN A 9 4.24 -10.75 50.41
N ARG A 10 5.12 -10.04 51.12
CA ARG A 10 5.05 -8.57 51.24
C ARG A 10 5.33 -7.87 49.92
N GLN A 11 6.33 -8.33 49.16
CA GLN A 11 6.64 -7.77 47.84
C GLN A 11 5.51 -8.00 46.84
N THR A 12 4.92 -9.20 46.81
CA THR A 12 3.77 -9.51 45.94
C THR A 12 2.53 -8.69 46.33
N CYS A 13 2.26 -8.49 47.63
CA CYS A 13 1.16 -7.63 48.06
C CYS A 13 1.39 -6.16 47.69
N LEU A 14 2.61 -5.63 47.81
CA LEU A 14 2.93 -4.26 47.40
C LEU A 14 2.77 -4.08 45.88
N LEU A 15 3.21 -5.06 45.09
CA LEU A 15 3.02 -5.06 43.64
C LEU A 15 1.53 -5.10 43.27
N LEU A 16 0.73 -5.95 43.90
CA LEU A 16 -0.73 -6.01 43.69
C LEU A 16 -1.45 -4.71 44.05
N VAL A 17 -1.08 -4.06 45.16
CA VAL A 17 -1.66 -2.78 45.55
C VAL A 17 -1.25 -1.67 44.58
N SER A 18 0.01 -1.66 44.12
CA SER A 18 0.46 -0.70 43.12
C SER A 18 -0.22 -0.91 41.76
N LEU A 19 -0.42 -2.16 41.33
CA LEU A 19 -1.08 -2.50 40.07
C LEU A 19 -2.56 -2.13 40.10
N THR A 20 -3.27 -2.41 41.20
CA THR A 20 -4.69 -2.04 41.36
C THR A 20 -4.87 -0.53 41.46
N ALA A 21 -3.98 0.18 42.18
CA ALA A 21 -4.00 1.65 42.21
C ALA A 21 -3.74 2.24 40.81
N TRP A 22 -2.84 1.66 40.02
CA TRP A 22 -2.54 2.10 38.66
C TRP A 22 -3.72 1.83 37.70
N LEU A 23 -4.33 0.65 37.78
CA LEU A 23 -5.54 0.30 37.01
C LEU A 23 -6.71 1.24 37.30
N VAL A 24 -6.96 1.59 38.58
CA VAL A 24 -8.05 2.52 38.96
C VAL A 24 -7.77 3.95 38.50
N HIS A 25 -6.52 4.42 38.52
CA HIS A 25 -6.18 5.74 37.98
C HIS A 25 -6.28 5.77 36.44
N SER A 26 -6.01 4.66 35.76
CA SER A 26 -6.11 4.56 34.30
C SER A 26 -7.57 4.58 33.83
N THR A 27 -8.51 3.95 34.54
CA THR A 27 -9.91 3.91 34.10
C THR A 27 -10.63 5.25 34.27
N ALA A 28 -10.33 5.99 35.34
CA ALA A 28 -10.95 7.30 35.58
C ALA A 28 -10.45 8.39 34.60
N THR A 29 -9.18 8.33 34.20
CA THR A 29 -8.62 9.26 33.22
C THR A 29 -9.10 8.97 31.79
N GLN A 30 -9.35 7.70 31.47
CA GLN A 30 -9.84 7.29 30.16
C GLN A 30 -11.31 7.69 29.92
N ALA A 31 -12.13 7.77 30.98
CA ALA A 31 -13.54 8.16 30.89
C ALA A 31 -13.80 9.61 30.41
N CYS A 32 -12.76 10.46 30.39
CA CYS A 32 -12.87 11.87 30.05
C CYS A 32 -11.94 12.31 28.92
N GLN A 33 -11.41 11.34 28.17
CA GLN A 33 -10.67 11.65 26.97
C GLN A 33 -11.69 11.94 25.85
N PRO A 34 -11.58 13.07 25.13
CA PRO A 34 -12.41 13.29 23.96
C PRO A 34 -12.16 12.18 22.93
N SER A 35 -13.20 11.80 22.21
CA SER A 35 -13.07 10.92 21.05
C SER A 35 -13.37 11.68 19.77
N ILE A 36 -12.92 11.12 18.65
CA ILE A 36 -13.15 11.66 17.32
C ILE A 36 -13.96 10.60 16.57
N SER A 37 -15.10 10.98 16.01
CA SER A 37 -15.80 10.18 15.02
C SER A 37 -15.62 10.79 13.64
N PHE A 38 -15.37 9.94 12.65
CA PHE A 38 -15.29 10.32 11.25
C PHE A 38 -16.62 10.10 10.49
N PHE A 39 -17.66 9.66 11.20
CA PHE A 39 -18.99 9.37 10.65
C PHE A 39 -20.06 10.11 11.46
N PRO A 40 -20.15 11.44 11.31
CA PRO A 40 -21.13 12.24 12.06
C PRO A 40 -22.56 11.79 11.76
N SER A 41 -23.41 11.77 12.79
CA SER A 41 -24.83 11.43 12.61
C SER A 41 -25.53 12.40 11.66
N GLY A 42 -26.21 11.87 10.64
CA GLY A 42 -26.82 12.66 9.55
C GLY A 42 -25.85 13.11 8.45
N ALA A 43 -24.56 12.80 8.57
CA ALA A 43 -23.51 13.10 7.61
C ALA A 43 -22.55 11.91 7.42
N GLU A 44 -23.02 10.70 7.70
CA GLU A 44 -22.20 9.48 7.77
C GLU A 44 -21.54 9.12 6.43
N ASP A 45 -22.19 9.50 5.33
CA ASP A 45 -21.73 9.26 3.96
C ASP A 45 -21.42 10.57 3.21
N MET A 46 -21.21 11.68 3.94
CA MET A 46 -20.80 12.96 3.34
C MET A 46 -19.30 13.07 3.06
N ASN A 47 -18.49 12.16 3.62
CA ASN A 47 -17.07 12.09 3.29
C ASN A 47 -16.88 11.78 1.79
N THR A 48 -15.93 12.44 1.16
CA THR A 48 -15.56 12.17 -0.24
C THR A 48 -14.09 11.75 -0.32
N PRO A 49 -13.74 10.64 -0.99
CA PRO A 49 -14.61 9.77 -1.78
C PRO A 49 -15.61 8.97 -0.94
N LEU A 50 -16.63 8.41 -1.61
CA LEU A 50 -17.64 7.54 -1.00
C LEU A 50 -17.04 6.37 -0.18
N ALA A 51 -15.82 5.93 -0.54
CA ALA A 51 -15.07 4.91 0.20
C ALA A 51 -14.71 5.32 1.66
N TRP A 52 -14.67 6.61 1.96
CA TRP A 52 -14.56 7.15 3.33
C TRP A 52 -15.91 7.28 4.04
N GLY A 53 -17.02 7.00 3.36
CA GLY A 53 -18.35 6.97 3.96
C GLY A 53 -18.54 5.76 4.88
N ARG A 54 -19.41 5.92 5.87
CA ARG A 54 -19.74 4.87 6.85
C ARG A 54 -20.26 3.61 6.17
N THR A 55 -21.10 3.76 5.15
CA THR A 55 -21.70 2.63 4.42
C THR A 55 -20.63 1.78 3.75
N ALA A 56 -19.62 2.40 3.12
CA ALA A 56 -18.51 1.70 2.49
C ALA A 56 -17.61 0.96 3.50
N GLN A 57 -17.38 1.61 4.65
CA GLN A 57 -16.59 1.06 5.76
C GLN A 57 -17.28 -0.15 6.40
N ILE A 58 -18.58 -0.07 6.68
CA ILE A 58 -19.39 -1.20 7.17
C ILE A 58 -19.38 -2.35 6.16
N ALA A 59 -19.54 -2.05 4.86
CA ALA A 59 -19.49 -3.07 3.81
C ALA A 59 -18.13 -3.78 3.73
N ALA A 60 -17.04 -3.11 4.14
CA ALA A 60 -15.71 -3.69 4.28
C ALA A 60 -15.47 -4.38 5.65
N GLY A 61 -16.47 -4.41 6.53
CA GLY A 61 -16.38 -5.03 7.86
C GLY A 61 -15.93 -4.10 8.98
N ASN A 62 -15.74 -2.80 8.72
CA ASN A 62 -15.41 -1.81 9.74
C ASN A 62 -16.67 -1.28 10.44
N TYR A 63 -16.92 -1.76 11.66
CA TYR A 63 -18.03 -1.31 12.50
C TYR A 63 -17.63 -0.23 13.51
N ASP A 64 -16.36 0.12 13.61
CA ASP A 64 -15.86 1.08 14.59
C ASP A 64 -16.07 2.52 14.08
N ALA A 65 -16.54 3.42 14.95
CA ALA A 65 -16.88 4.79 14.56
C ALA A 65 -15.69 5.77 14.66
N ASP A 66 -14.62 5.36 15.34
CA ASP A 66 -13.40 6.13 15.59
C ASP A 66 -12.17 5.57 14.86
N VAL A 67 -12.35 4.50 14.08
CA VAL A 67 -11.33 3.89 13.21
C VAL A 67 -11.83 3.93 11.77
N MET A 68 -10.95 4.33 10.85
CA MET A 68 -11.22 4.29 9.41
C MET A 68 -10.24 3.32 8.76
N TYR A 69 -10.74 2.35 8.00
CA TYR A 69 -9.90 1.48 7.17
C TYR A 69 -9.26 2.30 6.05
N THR A 70 -8.06 1.90 5.66
CA THR A 70 -7.31 2.49 4.56
C THR A 70 -8.16 2.48 3.29
N VAL A 71 -8.15 3.60 2.57
CA VAL A 71 -8.80 3.74 1.27
C VAL A 71 -7.76 4.04 0.20
N ALA A 72 -7.96 3.50 -1.00
CA ALA A 72 -7.12 3.82 -2.15
C ALA A 72 -7.80 4.87 -3.04
N LEU A 73 -7.10 5.97 -3.26
CA LEU A 73 -7.53 7.13 -4.04
C LEU A 73 -6.84 7.09 -5.41
N SER A 74 -7.59 7.18 -6.51
CA SER A 74 -6.97 7.47 -7.81
C SER A 74 -6.97 8.96 -8.10
N SER A 75 -5.83 9.49 -8.57
CA SER A 75 -5.73 10.85 -9.07
C SER A 75 -6.30 10.99 -10.49
N ILE A 76 -6.90 12.16 -10.71
CA ILE A 76 -7.55 12.62 -11.95
C ILE A 76 -6.52 12.81 -13.06
N VAL A 77 -5.30 13.17 -12.69
CA VAL A 77 -4.36 13.81 -13.61
C VAL A 77 -3.74 12.80 -14.59
N HIS A 78 -3.57 11.55 -14.15
CA HIS A 78 -2.70 10.59 -14.84
C HIS A 78 -3.38 9.28 -15.27
N ILE A 79 -4.61 9.00 -14.80
CA ILE A 79 -5.37 7.79 -15.17
C ILE A 79 -6.60 8.20 -15.99
N PRO A 80 -6.60 8.04 -17.32
CA PRO A 80 -7.70 8.47 -18.17
C PRO A 80 -9.00 7.70 -17.86
N ASN A 81 -10.14 8.37 -18.02
CA ASN A 81 -11.50 7.83 -17.81
C ASN A 81 -11.81 7.40 -16.37
N THR A 82 -11.11 7.94 -15.37
CA THR A 82 -11.58 7.86 -13.99
C THR A 82 -12.49 9.05 -13.71
N ASP A 83 -13.66 8.80 -13.14
CA ASP A 83 -14.46 9.85 -12.50
C ASP A 83 -13.67 10.33 -11.31
N ALA A 84 -12.85 11.33 -11.61
CA ALA A 84 -12.11 12.13 -10.69
C ALA A 84 -12.80 12.32 -9.35
N VAL A 85 -12.22 11.77 -8.28
CA VAL A 85 -12.63 12.18 -6.94
C VAL A 85 -12.22 13.64 -6.78
N SER A 86 -13.19 14.52 -6.54
CA SER A 86 -12.92 15.88 -6.05
C SER A 86 -11.94 15.84 -4.87
N LYS A 87 -11.24 16.96 -4.57
CA LYS A 87 -10.34 17.06 -3.41
C LYS A 87 -10.93 16.32 -2.19
N PRO A 88 -10.25 15.30 -1.63
CA PRO A 88 -10.87 14.47 -0.61
C PRO A 88 -11.33 15.30 0.58
N VAL A 89 -12.53 15.01 1.07
CA VAL A 89 -13.21 15.74 2.13
C VAL A 89 -13.51 14.79 3.27
N LEU A 90 -12.98 15.11 4.46
CA LEU A 90 -13.18 14.35 5.68
C LEU A 90 -13.89 15.21 6.72
N HIS A 91 -15.05 14.75 7.18
CA HIS A 91 -15.78 15.36 8.29
C HIS A 91 -15.30 14.81 9.62
N VAL A 92 -15.12 15.70 10.59
CA VAL A 92 -14.57 15.37 11.91
C VAL A 92 -15.57 15.79 12.98
N GLN A 93 -16.18 14.81 13.67
CA GLN A 93 -17.10 15.05 14.77
C GLN A 93 -16.41 14.74 16.09
N PRO A 94 -16.04 15.76 16.90
CA PRO A 94 -15.57 15.51 18.25
C PRO A 94 -16.75 15.05 19.13
N ALA A 95 -16.53 14.01 19.94
CA ALA A 95 -17.51 13.52 20.89
C ALA A 95 -16.97 13.64 22.32
N HIS A 96 -17.66 14.45 23.12
CA HIS A 96 -17.37 14.64 24.54
C HIS A 96 -18.57 15.29 25.24
N ASP A 97 -18.80 14.97 26.50
CA ASP A 97 -19.93 15.50 27.29
C ASP A 97 -19.92 17.03 27.43
N LEU A 98 -18.74 17.63 27.42
CA LEU A 98 -18.58 19.09 27.47
C LEU A 98 -18.92 19.80 26.14
N LEU A 99 -19.18 19.08 25.06
CA LEU A 99 -19.53 19.66 23.77
C LEU A 99 -21.04 19.65 23.52
N VAL A 100 -21.82 19.09 24.44
CA VAL A 100 -23.27 18.92 24.30
C VAL A 100 -24.01 19.84 25.27
N ALA A 101 -24.66 20.88 24.74
CA ALA A 101 -25.51 21.76 25.54
C ALA A 101 -26.61 20.96 26.24
N GLY A 102 -26.92 21.31 27.49
CA GLY A 102 -27.90 20.62 28.32
C GLY A 102 -27.41 19.31 28.95
N LYS A 103 -26.17 18.87 28.68
CA LYS A 103 -25.62 17.68 29.33
C LYS A 103 -25.51 17.90 30.84
N SER A 104 -26.08 16.98 31.61
CA SER A 104 -26.00 16.94 33.07
C SER A 104 -25.11 15.79 33.54
N ASN A 105 -24.79 15.76 34.84
CA ASN A 105 -23.98 14.70 35.47
C ASN A 105 -22.57 14.55 34.86
N ILE A 106 -22.00 15.65 34.38
CA ILE A 106 -20.62 15.66 33.87
C ILE A 106 -19.68 15.28 35.02
N SER A 107 -18.79 14.31 34.78
CA SER A 107 -17.88 13.85 35.82
C SER A 107 -16.88 14.95 36.20
N ARG A 108 -16.44 14.97 37.47
CA ARG A 108 -15.42 15.92 37.94
C ARG A 108 -14.09 15.77 37.21
N ALA A 109 -13.79 14.55 36.76
CA ALA A 109 -12.65 14.22 35.92
C ALA A 109 -12.66 15.04 34.62
N CYS A 110 -13.82 15.10 33.95
CA CYS A 110 -14.01 15.78 32.67
C CYS A 110 -13.95 17.29 32.84
N MET A 111 -14.44 17.80 33.97
CA MET A 111 -14.29 19.22 34.31
C MET A 111 -12.83 19.62 34.54
N GLY A 112 -11.89 18.67 34.71
CA GLY A 112 -10.47 18.93 34.90
C GLY A 112 -10.03 19.14 36.36
N TYR A 113 -10.87 18.76 37.34
CA TYR A 113 -10.56 18.98 38.76
C TYR A 113 -9.71 17.86 39.42
N ASP A 114 -9.53 16.72 38.77
CA ASP A 114 -8.87 15.54 39.36
C ASP A 114 -7.36 15.68 39.62
N GLY A 115 -6.72 16.73 39.08
CA GLY A 115 -5.31 17.04 39.36
C GLY A 115 -5.09 17.94 40.58
N VAL A 116 -6.12 18.63 41.06
CA VAL A 116 -6.02 19.47 42.26
C VAL A 116 -6.40 18.61 43.46
N GLN A 117 -5.56 17.62 43.78
CA GLN A 117 -5.57 17.08 45.13
C GLN A 117 -5.38 18.28 46.05
N ARG A 118 -6.46 18.68 46.74
CA ARG A 118 -6.37 19.52 47.93
C ARG A 118 -5.34 18.82 48.82
N ARG A 119 -4.08 19.28 48.80
CA ARG A 119 -3.18 19.04 49.93
C ARG A 119 -3.96 19.55 51.12
N LYS A 120 -4.50 18.62 51.92
CA LYS A 120 -5.08 18.91 53.22
C LYS A 120 -3.94 19.50 54.03
N LEU A 121 -3.79 20.82 53.97
CA LEU A 121 -2.92 21.57 54.85
C LEU A 121 -3.45 21.28 56.25
N LEU A 122 -2.67 20.51 57.02
CA LEU A 122 -2.88 20.34 58.45
C LEU A 122 -2.94 21.74 59.06
N GLN A 123 -4.14 22.15 59.47
CA GLN A 123 -4.38 23.31 60.30
C GLN A 123 -3.64 23.10 61.64
N LEU A 124 -2.52 23.80 61.81
CA LEU A 124 -2.04 24.21 63.13
C LEU A 124 -2.45 25.67 63.31
N GLY A 125 -3.17 25.90 64.41
CA GLY A 125 -4.00 27.07 64.59
C GLY A 125 -3.28 28.35 64.98
N SER A 126 -4.15 29.34 65.17
CA SER A 126 -4.07 30.49 66.07
C SER A 126 -3.91 31.88 65.45
N SER A 127 -4.99 32.66 65.67
CA SER A 127 -4.99 34.04 66.17
C SER A 127 -4.93 35.20 65.17
N ASN A 128 -6.09 35.83 65.01
CA ASN A 128 -6.35 37.27 65.08
C ASN A 128 -5.21 38.25 64.77
N SER A 129 -5.43 39.09 63.76
CA SER A 129 -5.45 40.55 63.98
C SER A 129 -6.16 41.28 62.84
N SER A 130 -6.91 42.28 63.26
CA SER A 130 -7.73 43.23 62.52
C SER A 130 -6.92 44.41 61.94
N SER A 131 -7.31 44.90 60.77
CA SER A 131 -7.28 46.33 60.32
C SER A 131 -7.64 46.36 58.82
N SER A 132 -8.82 46.85 58.40
CA SER A 132 -9.25 48.25 58.20
C SER A 132 -8.73 48.90 56.91
N GLY A 133 -9.66 49.38 56.07
CA GLY A 133 -9.46 50.32 54.96
C GLY A 133 -10.28 49.93 53.72
N SER A 134 -11.51 50.46 53.53
CA SER A 134 -11.83 51.63 52.66
C SER A 134 -11.53 51.36 51.19
N SER A 135 -12.35 51.57 50.16
CA SER A 135 -13.58 52.37 49.91
C SER A 135 -13.90 52.07 48.42
N SER A 136 -15.13 52.02 47.92
CA SER A 136 -15.87 53.17 47.37
C SER A 136 -16.88 52.64 46.32
N THR A 137 -18.06 53.29 46.24
CA THR A 137 -18.89 53.66 45.06
C THR A 137 -19.09 52.66 43.89
N SER A 138 -20.24 52.51 43.23
CA SER A 138 -21.53 53.22 43.17
C SER A 138 -22.38 52.59 42.05
N MET A 139 -23.71 52.76 42.12
CA MET A 139 -24.69 52.74 41.00
C MET A 139 -24.88 51.41 40.25
N GLY A 140 -26.08 50.87 40.03
CA GLY A 140 -27.39 51.49 39.90
C GLY A 140 -27.93 51.09 38.52
N SER A 141 -29.04 50.35 38.47
CA SER A 141 -30.18 50.54 37.54
C SER A 141 -31.04 49.28 37.45
N SER A 142 -32.32 49.54 37.65
CA SER A 142 -33.49 48.71 37.48
C SER A 142 -33.92 48.63 36.01
N SER A 143 -34.50 47.51 35.59
CA SER A 143 -35.70 47.53 34.73
C SER A 143 -36.38 46.16 34.67
N SER A 144 -37.57 46.12 35.26
CA SER A 144 -38.71 45.25 34.98
C SER A 144 -39.19 45.36 33.53
N ILE A 145 -39.85 44.32 32.98
CA ILE A 145 -41.22 44.32 32.40
C ILE A 145 -41.53 43.05 31.57
N ASN A 146 -42.70 42.46 31.88
CA ASN A 146 -43.66 41.59 31.14
C ASN A 146 -43.20 40.26 30.49
N ARG A 147 -43.75 39.06 30.78
CA ARG A 147 -45.13 38.53 31.05
C ARG A 147 -45.94 38.21 29.77
N THR A 148 -46.55 37.02 29.81
CA THR A 148 -47.55 36.38 28.92
C THR A 148 -46.99 35.52 27.78
N GLY A 149 -47.47 34.30 27.49
CA GLY A 149 -48.68 33.63 27.96
C GLY A 149 -48.65 32.11 27.78
N SER A 150 -49.54 31.47 28.53
CA SER A 150 -49.87 30.04 28.58
C SER A 150 -50.96 29.66 27.59
N VAL A 151 -50.95 28.42 27.11
CA VAL A 151 -52.09 27.53 26.72
C VAL A 151 -51.43 26.13 26.64
N LEU A 152 -51.62 25.07 27.43
CA LEU A 152 -52.73 24.33 28.07
C LEU A 152 -53.73 23.63 27.14
N GLU A 153 -53.91 22.33 27.43
CA GLU A 153 -54.94 21.37 27.00
C GLU A 153 -54.74 20.66 25.66
N ASP A 154 -55.09 19.39 25.48
CA ASP A 154 -55.27 18.18 26.30
C ASP A 154 -55.80 17.11 25.30
N LEU A 155 -55.65 15.82 25.62
CA LEU A 155 -56.55 14.67 25.28
C LEU A 155 -55.84 13.34 24.95
N GLU A 156 -55.81 12.48 25.97
CA GLU A 156 -56.41 11.12 26.07
C GLU A 156 -56.22 10.07 24.94
N HIS A 157 -55.49 8.96 25.20
CA HIS A 157 -55.94 7.59 25.64
C HIS A 157 -55.96 6.55 24.47
N PRO A 158 -56.08 5.22 24.68
CA PRO A 158 -55.14 4.28 25.31
C PRO A 158 -54.93 2.97 24.47
N ASN A 159 -53.96 2.10 24.79
CA ASN A 159 -54.21 0.65 24.95
C ASN A 159 -52.99 -0.20 25.35
N SER A 160 -53.18 -0.91 26.47
CA SER A 160 -52.78 -2.29 26.81
C SER A 160 -51.78 -3.06 25.94
N THR A 161 -50.78 -3.68 26.57
CA THR A 161 -50.69 -5.15 26.59
C THR A 161 -49.98 -5.65 27.87
N ASN A 162 -50.65 -6.54 28.59
CA ASN A 162 -50.14 -7.33 29.71
C ASN A 162 -49.19 -8.43 29.22
N SER A 163 -48.12 -8.68 29.96
CA SER A 163 -47.63 -10.05 30.19
C SER A 163 -46.81 -10.10 31.47
N SER A 164 -47.42 -10.70 32.48
CA SER A 164 -46.87 -11.06 33.78
C SER A 164 -46.00 -12.32 33.69
N SER A 165 -44.83 -12.30 34.32
CA SER A 165 -44.19 -13.52 34.83
C SER A 165 -43.55 -13.22 36.19
N SER A 166 -44.16 -13.80 37.22
CA SER A 166 -43.76 -13.77 38.61
C SER A 166 -42.61 -14.73 38.88
N SER A 167 -41.54 -14.26 39.51
CA SER A 167 -40.60 -15.10 40.26
C SER A 167 -40.17 -14.34 41.50
N SER A 168 -40.67 -14.80 42.64
CA SER A 168 -40.47 -14.25 43.97
C SER A 168 -39.17 -14.80 44.56
N GLU A 169 -38.16 -13.95 44.74
CA GLU A 169 -37.05 -14.22 45.66
C GLU A 169 -36.76 -12.95 46.46
N HIS A 170 -36.79 -13.09 47.79
CA HIS A 170 -36.47 -12.06 48.77
C HIS A 170 -34.99 -11.68 48.70
N PRO A 171 -34.64 -10.37 48.70
CA PRO A 171 -33.36 -9.91 49.23
C PRO A 171 -33.55 -9.15 50.55
N ALA A 172 -32.60 -9.37 51.45
CA ALA A 172 -32.47 -8.69 52.72
C ALA A 172 -32.28 -7.18 52.50
N GLU A 173 -33.04 -6.38 53.27
CA GLU A 173 -32.93 -4.93 53.35
C GLU A 173 -31.55 -4.53 53.91
N ALA A 174 -30.63 -4.16 53.02
CA ALA A 174 -29.53 -3.28 53.36
C ALA A 174 -30.03 -1.84 53.18
N GLN A 175 -30.14 -1.08 54.28
CA GLN A 175 -30.41 0.35 54.24
C GLN A 175 -29.25 1.05 53.52
N GLU A 176 -29.45 1.36 52.23
CA GLU A 176 -28.58 2.23 51.46
C GLU A 176 -28.80 3.67 51.96
N GLU A 177 -27.84 4.13 52.75
CA GLU A 177 -27.77 5.49 53.29
C GLU A 177 -27.84 6.47 52.11
N GLN A 178 -29.00 7.11 51.91
CA GLN A 178 -29.23 8.10 50.86
C GLN A 178 -28.23 9.24 50.98
N GLN A 179 -27.14 9.11 50.23
CA GLN A 179 -26.13 10.14 50.12
C GLN A 179 -26.81 11.40 49.54
N PRO A 180 -26.70 12.57 50.19
CA PRO A 180 -27.41 13.76 49.76
C PRO A 180 -27.08 14.08 48.30
N GLN A 181 -28.09 14.02 47.43
CA GLN A 181 -27.97 14.36 46.02
C GLN A 181 -27.52 15.82 45.93
N GLY A 182 -26.25 16.03 45.55
CA GLY A 182 -25.73 17.36 45.29
C GLY A 182 -26.51 18.05 44.16
N PRO A 183 -26.39 19.38 44.01
CA PRO A 183 -27.03 20.09 42.91
C PRO A 183 -26.58 19.48 41.58
N VAL A 184 -27.55 19.08 40.75
CA VAL A 184 -27.30 18.57 39.39
C VAL A 184 -26.73 19.72 38.58
N LEU A 185 -25.46 19.59 38.19
CA LEU A 185 -24.80 20.55 37.30
C LEU A 185 -25.16 20.21 35.85
N THR A 186 -25.69 21.19 35.14
CA THR A 186 -26.06 21.12 33.72
C THR A 186 -25.23 22.12 32.92
N LEU A 187 -24.72 21.68 31.77
CA LEU A 187 -23.96 22.52 30.85
C LEU A 187 -24.88 23.46 30.10
N LEU A 188 -24.77 24.76 30.37
CA LEU A 188 -25.55 25.80 29.69
C LEU A 188 -24.92 26.18 28.36
N TYR A 189 -23.60 26.39 28.35
CA TYR A 189 -22.82 26.68 27.15
C TYR A 189 -21.80 25.55 26.92
N PRO A 190 -21.81 24.92 25.74
CA PRO A 190 -20.81 23.91 25.39
C PRO A 190 -19.42 24.54 25.37
N ALA A 191 -18.41 23.75 25.71
CA ALA A 191 -17.02 24.14 25.58
C ALA A 191 -16.65 24.31 24.10
N ARG A 192 -15.78 25.28 23.82
CA ARG A 192 -15.22 25.50 22.49
C ARG A 192 -14.08 24.52 22.26
N PHE A 193 -13.82 24.19 21.00
CA PHE A 193 -12.75 23.27 20.64
C PHE A 193 -12.01 23.74 19.38
N LYS A 194 -10.79 23.23 19.20
CA LYS A 194 -9.98 23.40 18.00
C LYS A 194 -9.75 22.07 17.32
N VAL A 195 -9.70 22.12 16.00
CA VAL A 195 -9.32 20.97 15.16
C VAL A 195 -8.06 21.34 14.39
N GLU A 196 -7.08 20.46 14.46
CA GLU A 196 -5.81 20.56 13.76
C GLU A 196 -5.59 19.25 13.01
N TYR A 197 -4.98 19.31 11.83
CA TYR A 197 -4.57 18.10 11.13
C TYR A 197 -3.15 18.24 10.59
N GLN A 198 -2.50 17.11 10.41
CA GLN A 198 -1.16 17.02 9.86
C GLN A 198 -1.09 15.83 8.91
N LEU A 199 -0.66 16.05 7.67
CA LEU A 199 -0.47 14.99 6.68
C LEU A 199 0.99 14.55 6.68
N ASN A 200 1.29 13.32 7.11
CA ASN A 200 2.67 12.84 7.29
C ASN A 200 3.52 13.85 8.09
N ASP A 201 4.67 14.26 7.54
CA ASP A 201 5.63 15.19 8.15
C ASP A 201 5.37 16.68 7.77
N SER A 202 4.23 16.98 7.13
CA SER A 202 3.87 18.36 6.79
C SER A 202 3.66 19.22 8.05
N ALA A 203 3.64 20.55 7.87
CA ALA A 203 3.30 21.45 8.96
C ALA A 203 1.82 21.25 9.39
N PRO A 204 1.50 21.32 10.69
CA PRO A 204 0.13 21.20 11.14
C PRO A 204 -0.73 22.34 10.60
N VAL A 205 -1.92 22.01 10.12
CA VAL A 205 -2.91 22.95 9.59
C VAL A 205 -4.03 23.12 10.63
N HIS A 206 -4.32 24.37 10.98
CA HIS A 206 -5.38 24.72 11.93
C HIS A 206 -6.68 25.04 11.19
N LEU A 207 -7.75 24.29 11.45
CA LEU A 207 -9.06 24.55 10.83
C LEU A 207 -9.81 25.74 11.47
N GLY A 208 -9.49 26.05 12.73
CA GLY A 208 -10.11 27.13 13.49
C GLY A 208 -10.62 26.70 14.87
N GLU A 209 -11.37 27.60 15.50
CA GLU A 209 -12.02 27.38 16.79
C GLU A 209 -13.54 27.34 16.62
N PHE A 210 -14.15 26.28 17.12
CA PHE A 210 -15.55 25.95 16.93
C PHE A 210 -16.29 26.03 18.27
N ALA A 211 -17.51 26.59 18.25
CA ALA A 211 -18.38 26.66 19.43
C ALA A 211 -19.43 25.53 19.44
N GLU A 212 -19.75 24.98 18.27
CA GLU A 212 -20.71 23.91 18.08
C GLU A 212 -20.09 22.85 17.17
N ALA A 213 -20.47 21.60 17.38
CA ALA A 213 -20.01 20.48 16.56
C ALA A 213 -20.88 20.24 15.32
N ASN A 214 -21.96 21.02 15.15
CA ASN A 214 -22.83 20.99 13.97
C ASN A 214 -22.90 22.40 13.35
N PRO A 215 -22.56 22.57 12.05
CA PRO A 215 -22.05 21.54 11.14
C PRO A 215 -20.66 21.01 11.56
N PRO A 216 -20.33 19.75 11.23
CA PRO A 216 -19.03 19.18 11.59
C PRO A 216 -17.89 19.92 10.88
N PRO A 217 -16.77 20.19 11.57
CA PRO A 217 -15.54 20.62 10.95
C PRO A 217 -15.14 19.73 9.75
N THR A 218 -14.64 20.37 8.70
CA THR A 218 -14.31 19.71 7.43
C THR A 218 -12.84 19.90 7.10
N ILE A 219 -12.15 18.81 6.82
CA ILE A 219 -10.80 18.78 6.27
C ILE A 219 -10.92 18.55 4.77
N VAL A 220 -10.31 19.44 3.98
CA VAL A 220 -10.18 19.27 2.52
C VAL A 220 -8.72 19.05 2.23
N LEU A 221 -8.38 17.89 1.65
CA LEU A 221 -7.01 17.55 1.30
C LEU A 221 -6.70 17.98 -0.13
N ASP A 222 -5.62 18.74 -0.29
CA ASP A 222 -5.04 19.02 -1.59
C ASP A 222 -3.92 18.02 -1.84
N LEU A 223 -4.12 17.12 -2.79
CA LEU A 223 -3.18 16.02 -3.07
C LEU A 223 -2.59 16.13 -4.49
N GLU A 224 -2.87 17.19 -5.23
CA GLU A 224 -2.50 17.30 -6.64
C GLU A 224 -0.98 17.18 -6.86
N ASP A 225 -0.18 17.74 -5.95
CA ASP A 225 1.29 17.76 -6.03
C ASP A 225 1.97 16.60 -5.28
N GLU A 226 1.20 15.74 -4.60
CA GLU A 226 1.74 14.62 -3.81
C GLU A 226 2.08 13.43 -4.73
N GLU A 227 3.13 12.66 -4.42
CA GLU A 227 3.50 11.48 -5.23
C GLU A 227 2.63 10.25 -4.90
N ASP A 228 2.74 9.17 -5.70
CA ASP A 228 2.13 7.88 -5.37
C ASP A 228 2.69 7.36 -4.05
N GLY A 229 1.81 7.01 -3.11
CA GLY A 229 2.30 6.67 -1.79
C GLY A 229 1.23 6.41 -0.74
N TYR A 230 1.73 6.00 0.42
CA TYR A 230 0.94 5.80 1.62
C TYR A 230 1.00 7.05 2.48
N TYR A 231 -0.16 7.59 2.83
CA TYR A 231 -0.30 8.84 3.58
C TYR A 231 -1.11 8.60 4.83
N CYS A 232 -0.73 9.24 5.94
CA CYS A 232 -1.45 9.23 7.20
C CYS A 232 -1.74 10.66 7.66
N LEU A 233 -3.02 10.92 7.86
CA LEU A 233 -3.57 12.16 8.39
C LEU A 233 -3.72 12.03 9.90
N SER A 234 -2.92 12.77 10.66
CA SER A 234 -3.05 12.90 12.11
C SER A 234 -4.02 14.02 12.43
N VAL A 235 -5.22 13.69 12.93
CA VAL A 235 -6.27 14.65 13.30
C VAL A 235 -6.27 14.81 14.82
N SER A 236 -6.02 16.04 15.29
CA SER A 236 -6.03 16.40 16.70
C SER A 236 -7.21 17.29 17.03
N VAL A 237 -7.94 16.95 18.09
CA VAL A 237 -9.03 17.76 18.65
C VAL A 237 -8.61 18.20 20.05
N ARG A 238 -8.77 19.50 20.33
CA ARG A 238 -8.47 20.10 21.63
C ARG A 238 -9.68 20.87 22.15
N ILE A 239 -10.22 20.47 23.30
CA ILE A 239 -11.27 21.19 24.02
C ILE A 239 -10.60 22.27 24.88
N LEU A 240 -10.96 23.52 24.63
CA LEU A 240 -10.29 24.68 25.21
C LEU A 240 -10.70 24.91 26.65
N PRO A 241 -9.74 25.24 27.54
CA PRO A 241 -10.05 25.45 28.94
C PRO A 241 -10.92 26.70 29.14
N TRP A 242 -11.80 26.65 30.14
CA TRP A 242 -12.64 27.75 30.61
C TRP A 242 -13.68 28.28 29.61
N THR A 243 -14.03 27.50 28.58
CA THR A 243 -14.92 27.95 27.51
C THR A 243 -16.37 27.49 27.67
N GLY A 244 -16.61 26.35 28.33
CA GLY A 244 -17.95 25.86 28.67
C GLY A 244 -18.41 26.37 30.03
N LEU A 245 -19.73 26.43 30.26
CA LEU A 245 -20.30 26.97 31.51
C LEU A 245 -21.35 26.03 32.11
N LEU A 246 -21.14 25.63 33.37
CA LEU A 246 -22.07 24.81 34.16
C LEU A 246 -22.98 25.66 35.05
N MET A 247 -24.23 25.21 35.20
CA MET A 247 -25.25 25.77 36.08
C MET A 247 -25.85 24.71 37.01
N PRO A 248 -26.24 25.05 38.25
CA PRO A 248 -26.11 26.36 38.90
C PRO A 248 -24.67 26.66 39.35
N GLY A 249 -24.25 27.94 39.28
CA GLY A 249 -22.97 28.39 39.83
C GLY A 249 -21.97 29.00 38.85
N SER A 250 -22.28 29.04 37.55
CA SER A 250 -21.42 29.67 36.52
C SER A 250 -19.98 29.16 36.56
N VAL A 251 -19.81 27.85 36.70
CA VAL A 251 -18.48 27.22 36.77
C VAL A 251 -17.97 27.01 35.35
N ALA A 252 -16.85 27.63 35.01
CA ALA A 252 -16.21 27.47 33.71
C ALA A 252 -15.45 26.13 33.62
N VAL A 253 -15.61 25.42 32.51
CA VAL A 253 -15.06 24.07 32.28
C VAL A 253 -14.64 23.88 30.81
N PRO A 254 -13.72 22.94 30.50
CA PRO A 254 -12.84 22.25 31.45
C PRO A 254 -11.79 23.22 32.04
N VAL A 255 -11.25 22.92 33.22
CA VAL A 255 -10.21 23.72 33.89
C VAL A 255 -8.87 23.67 33.14
N ARG A 256 -8.64 22.57 32.44
CA ARG A 256 -7.44 22.28 31.65
C ARG A 256 -7.84 21.87 30.25
N GLU A 257 -6.92 22.02 29.32
CA GLU A 257 -7.11 21.52 27.96
C GLU A 257 -7.27 19.99 27.98
N LEU A 258 -8.23 19.49 27.18
CA LEU A 258 -8.39 18.07 26.91
C LEU A 258 -8.11 17.85 25.44
N SER A 259 -7.23 16.90 25.12
CA SER A 259 -6.82 16.64 23.74
C SER A 259 -6.93 15.17 23.38
N THR A 260 -7.24 14.90 22.13
CA THR A 260 -7.18 13.56 21.54
C THR A 260 -6.63 13.66 20.13
N THR A 261 -5.98 12.60 19.67
CA THR A 261 -5.44 12.51 18.32
C THR A 261 -5.78 11.14 17.73
N ARG A 262 -6.21 11.14 16.47
CA ARG A 262 -6.51 9.94 15.69
C ARG A 262 -5.81 10.01 14.34
N GLN A 263 -5.44 8.85 13.81
CA GLN A 263 -4.83 8.75 12.48
C GLN A 263 -5.83 8.15 11.50
N VAL A 264 -5.90 8.73 10.31
CA VAL A 264 -6.62 8.20 9.15
C VAL A 264 -5.61 8.03 8.04
N CYS A 265 -5.39 6.81 7.57
CA CYS A 265 -4.43 6.55 6.51
C CYS A 265 -5.15 6.21 5.20
N PHE A 266 -4.52 6.55 4.08
CA PHE A 266 -5.01 6.30 2.74
C PHE A 266 -3.83 6.11 1.80
N TYR A 267 -4.09 5.55 0.63
CA TYR A 267 -3.09 5.37 -0.41
C TYR A 267 -3.47 6.20 -1.63
N LYS A 268 -2.52 6.93 -2.21
CA LYS A 268 -2.69 7.73 -3.42
C LYS A 268 -2.05 7.03 -4.61
N LEU A 269 -2.82 6.86 -5.68
CA LEU A 269 -2.43 6.26 -6.96
C LEU A 269 -2.65 7.26 -8.11
N ASP A 270 -1.58 7.74 -8.69
CA ASP A 270 -1.56 8.51 -9.93
C ASP A 270 -1.03 7.65 -11.08
N GLY A 271 -0.19 6.67 -10.78
CA GLY A 271 0.35 5.74 -11.76
C GLY A 271 -0.50 4.47 -11.95
N PHE A 272 -0.36 3.88 -13.14
CA PHE A 272 -0.67 2.47 -13.30
C PHE A 272 0.40 1.63 -12.58
N PRO A 273 0.04 0.46 -12.01
CA PRO A 273 1.01 -0.41 -11.38
C PRO A 273 2.06 -0.86 -12.40
N THR A 274 3.31 -1.00 -11.96
CA THR A 274 4.45 -1.36 -12.82
C THR A 274 5.26 -2.52 -12.26
N ALA A 275 5.97 -3.19 -13.15
CA ALA A 275 6.92 -4.24 -12.81
C ALA A 275 8.06 -4.24 -13.83
N ARG A 276 9.21 -4.76 -13.42
CA ARG A 276 10.40 -4.95 -14.26
C ARG A 276 10.72 -6.42 -14.38
N THR A 277 11.12 -6.83 -15.57
CA THR A 277 11.64 -8.16 -15.84
C THR A 277 13.15 -8.13 -16.00
N SER A 278 13.82 -9.13 -15.44
CA SER A 278 15.23 -9.45 -15.67
C SER A 278 15.33 -10.91 -16.08
N PHE A 279 16.32 -11.27 -16.88
CA PHE A 279 16.50 -12.64 -17.35
C PHE A 279 17.90 -13.11 -16.98
N SER A 280 17.99 -14.31 -16.44
CA SER A 280 19.24 -15.04 -16.31
C SER A 280 19.31 -16.02 -17.47
N THR A 281 19.98 -15.60 -18.52
CA THR A 281 20.26 -16.41 -19.71
C THR A 281 21.76 -16.65 -19.76
N CYS A 282 22.18 -17.86 -20.17
CA CYS A 282 23.57 -18.20 -20.45
C CYS A 282 24.54 -18.32 -19.26
N SER A 283 24.03 -18.41 -18.04
CA SER A 283 24.78 -18.93 -16.90
C SER A 283 24.90 -20.46 -16.98
N SER A 284 25.82 -21.06 -16.23
CA SER A 284 25.78 -22.52 -15.94
C SER A 284 24.47 -22.95 -15.27
N ASP A 285 23.75 -21.98 -14.68
CA ASP A 285 22.46 -22.16 -14.05
C ASP A 285 21.32 -22.18 -15.08
N PRO A 286 20.22 -22.90 -14.79
CA PRO A 286 19.05 -22.94 -15.66
C PRO A 286 18.47 -21.55 -15.90
N PHE A 287 17.87 -21.37 -17.08
CA PHE A 287 17.16 -20.15 -17.43
C PHE A 287 16.16 -19.74 -16.33
N ALA A 288 16.21 -18.48 -15.93
CA ALA A 288 15.30 -17.93 -14.93
C ALA A 288 14.81 -16.54 -15.31
N VAL A 289 13.53 -16.30 -15.02
CA VAL A 289 12.88 -14.99 -15.13
C VAL A 289 12.82 -14.38 -13.73
N GLY A 290 13.42 -13.21 -13.56
CA GLY A 290 13.25 -12.36 -12.40
C GLY A 290 12.19 -11.30 -12.65
N ILE A 291 11.20 -11.18 -11.77
CA ILE A 291 10.19 -10.12 -11.80
C ILE A 291 10.32 -9.30 -10.53
N GLY A 292 10.76 -8.06 -10.66
CA GLY A 292 11.05 -7.16 -9.54
C GLY A 292 10.60 -5.74 -9.82
N GLY A 293 10.97 -4.80 -8.94
CA GLY A 293 10.56 -3.39 -9.07
C GLY A 293 9.04 -3.24 -9.19
N ILE A 294 8.29 -4.10 -8.49
CA ILE A 294 6.83 -4.10 -8.54
C ILE A 294 6.34 -2.92 -7.70
N GLN A 295 5.59 -2.03 -8.33
CA GLN A 295 4.99 -0.87 -7.71
C GLN A 295 3.50 -0.82 -8.02
N PRO A 296 2.65 -0.46 -7.05
CA PRO A 296 2.98 -0.20 -5.65
C PRO A 296 3.25 -1.49 -4.85
N PRO A 297 3.90 -1.40 -3.67
CA PRO A 297 3.98 -2.51 -2.72
C PRO A 297 2.58 -2.86 -2.15
N PRO A 298 2.43 -4.04 -1.52
CA PRO A 298 1.18 -4.40 -0.83
C PRO A 298 0.82 -3.39 0.24
N MET A 299 -0.46 -3.06 0.32
CA MET A 299 -0.94 -1.99 1.20
C MET A 299 -1.77 -2.58 2.31
N PRO A 300 -1.47 -2.33 3.60
CA PRO A 300 -2.25 -2.86 4.71
C PRO A 300 -3.66 -2.24 4.75
N LEU A 301 -4.64 -3.03 5.20
CA LEU A 301 -6.05 -2.62 5.34
C LEU A 301 -6.23 -1.47 6.34
N TYR A 302 -5.38 -1.43 7.36
CA TYR A 302 -5.26 -0.34 8.33
C TYR A 302 -3.85 -0.41 8.95
N PRO A 303 -3.37 0.66 9.62
CA PRO A 303 -2.03 0.67 10.21
C PRO A 303 -1.77 -0.54 11.12
N GLY A 304 -0.73 -1.32 10.79
CA GLY A 304 -0.34 -2.51 11.55
C GLY A 304 -1.13 -3.79 11.24
N SER A 305 -2.05 -3.76 10.27
CA SER A 305 -2.72 -4.97 9.78
C SER A 305 -1.80 -5.80 8.87
N ASP A 306 -1.78 -7.11 9.07
CA ASP A 306 -1.19 -8.08 8.13
C ASP A 306 -2.13 -8.36 6.95
N GLU A 307 -3.41 -8.01 7.07
CA GLU A 307 -4.37 -8.12 5.97
C GLU A 307 -4.24 -6.88 5.07
N PRO A 308 -3.92 -7.05 3.79
CA PRO A 308 -3.75 -5.91 2.90
C PRO A 308 -5.04 -5.55 2.16
N LEU A 309 -5.24 -4.24 2.03
CA LEU A 309 -6.22 -3.63 1.16
C LEU A 309 -5.97 -3.98 -0.31
N LEU A 310 -4.71 -3.90 -0.75
CA LEU A 310 -4.32 -4.03 -2.16
C LEU A 310 -3.07 -4.88 -2.32
N TYR A 311 -3.07 -5.72 -3.36
CA TYR A 311 -1.88 -6.40 -3.87
C TYR A 311 -1.62 -6.04 -5.31
N SER A 312 -0.35 -6.04 -5.71
CA SER A 312 0.04 -6.03 -7.11
C SER A 312 0.04 -7.45 -7.66
N VAL A 313 -0.59 -7.65 -8.82
CA VAL A 313 -0.61 -8.90 -9.56
C VAL A 313 0.09 -8.69 -10.89
N VAL A 314 1.10 -9.52 -11.14
CA VAL A 314 1.82 -9.55 -12.42
C VAL A 314 1.48 -10.83 -13.15
N HIS A 315 0.97 -10.68 -14.36
CA HIS A 315 0.78 -11.76 -15.31
C HIS A 315 1.87 -11.69 -16.37
N PHE A 316 2.90 -12.50 -16.21
CA PHE A 316 3.95 -12.66 -17.19
C PHE A 316 3.47 -13.59 -18.30
N LYS A 317 3.57 -13.12 -19.55
CA LYS A 317 3.38 -13.91 -20.75
C LYS A 317 4.58 -13.75 -21.65
N SER A 318 4.96 -14.84 -22.29
CA SER A 318 5.98 -14.84 -23.29
C SER A 318 5.66 -15.85 -24.38
N GLU A 319 5.96 -15.51 -25.63
CA GLU A 319 5.69 -16.34 -26.81
C GLU A 319 6.90 -16.35 -27.74
N LEU A 320 7.30 -17.53 -28.20
CA LEU A 320 8.40 -17.72 -29.15
C LEU A 320 8.02 -17.08 -30.49
N ASN A 321 8.74 -16.02 -30.85
CA ASN A 321 8.58 -15.32 -32.10
C ASN A 321 9.33 -16.03 -33.22
N ARG A 322 10.60 -16.38 -32.98
CA ARG A 322 11.48 -17.05 -33.95
C ARG A 322 12.41 -18.03 -33.27
N THR A 323 12.61 -19.19 -33.85
CA THR A 323 13.66 -20.13 -33.42
C THR A 323 15.03 -19.57 -33.75
N GLY A 324 16.05 -20.20 -33.16
CA GLY A 324 17.44 -19.83 -33.35
C GLY A 324 17.94 -19.79 -34.80
N ASP A 325 17.44 -20.68 -35.64
CA ASP A 325 17.71 -20.76 -37.09
C ASP A 325 16.85 -19.78 -37.92
N GLY A 326 16.02 -18.96 -37.27
CA GLY A 326 15.15 -17.98 -37.91
C GLY A 326 13.86 -18.55 -38.49
N HIS A 327 13.58 -19.84 -38.28
CA HIS A 327 12.31 -20.44 -38.65
C HIS A 327 11.18 -20.12 -37.66
N TRP A 328 9.95 -20.40 -38.10
CA TRP A 328 8.81 -20.39 -37.19
C TRP A 328 8.85 -21.65 -36.32
N PRO A 329 8.42 -21.56 -35.06
CA PRO A 329 8.43 -22.72 -34.19
C PRO A 329 7.56 -23.85 -34.74
N PRO A 330 7.95 -25.11 -34.52
CA PRO A 330 7.14 -26.26 -34.91
C PRO A 330 5.85 -26.29 -34.08
N TRP A 331 4.77 -26.82 -34.67
CA TRP A 331 3.41 -26.67 -34.14
C TRP A 331 3.18 -27.39 -32.80
N ASP A 332 4.05 -28.35 -32.47
CA ASP A 332 4.04 -29.17 -31.27
C ASP A 332 4.99 -28.66 -30.17
N ALA A 333 5.80 -27.64 -30.46
CA ALA A 333 6.67 -27.04 -29.46
C ALA A 333 5.86 -26.22 -28.45
N LYS A 334 6.27 -26.29 -27.17
CA LYS A 334 5.80 -25.35 -26.17
C LYS A 334 6.46 -24.00 -26.40
N THR A 335 5.77 -23.15 -27.14
CA THR A 335 6.25 -21.83 -27.56
C THR A 335 5.94 -20.74 -26.55
N SER A 336 5.08 -21.00 -25.57
CA SER A 336 4.65 -19.99 -24.61
C SER A 336 5.05 -20.31 -23.18
N MET A 337 5.32 -19.24 -22.44
CA MET A 337 5.57 -19.21 -21.02
C MET A 337 4.55 -18.30 -20.36
N GLU A 338 3.94 -18.78 -19.28
CA GLU A 338 2.97 -18.01 -18.53
C GLU A 338 3.23 -18.20 -17.05
N ARG A 339 3.26 -17.09 -16.30
CA ARG A 339 3.36 -17.12 -14.85
C ARG A 339 2.55 -15.99 -14.23
N TRP A 340 1.79 -16.34 -13.20
CA TRP A 340 1.11 -15.38 -12.36
C TRP A 340 1.89 -15.17 -11.07
N ILE A 341 2.00 -13.92 -10.64
CA ILE A 341 2.64 -13.53 -9.40
C ILE A 341 1.67 -12.65 -8.64
N VAL A 342 1.29 -13.10 -7.45
CA VAL A 342 0.60 -12.26 -6.46
C VAL A 342 1.68 -11.74 -5.54
N ALA A 343 2.05 -10.48 -5.71
CA ALA A 343 3.15 -9.89 -4.98
C ALA A 343 2.71 -9.57 -3.55
N ALA A 344 2.98 -10.47 -2.61
CA ALA A 344 2.79 -10.23 -1.17
C ALA A 344 4.04 -9.59 -0.51
N ASP A 345 5.18 -9.66 -1.18
CA ASP A 345 6.44 -9.00 -0.80
C ASP A 345 7.10 -8.48 -2.08
N THR A 346 7.35 -7.18 -2.16
CA THR A 346 8.01 -6.54 -3.31
C THR A 346 9.44 -6.10 -3.01
N SER A 347 9.97 -6.43 -1.82
CA SER A 347 11.34 -6.10 -1.41
C SER A 347 12.41 -6.89 -2.18
N LYS A 348 12.03 -8.02 -2.78
CA LYS A 348 12.91 -8.91 -3.55
C LYS A 348 12.27 -9.28 -4.89
N PRO A 349 13.08 -9.51 -5.94
CA PRO A 349 12.56 -10.02 -7.19
C PRO A 349 12.05 -11.45 -7.01
N PHE A 350 10.92 -11.76 -7.67
CA PHE A 350 10.40 -13.10 -7.81
C PHE A 350 11.20 -13.81 -8.90
N ILE A 351 11.97 -14.83 -8.52
CA ILE A 351 12.76 -15.63 -9.46
C ILE A 351 11.98 -16.90 -9.76
N TRP A 352 11.73 -17.14 -11.05
CA TRP A 352 11.01 -18.30 -11.54
C TRP A 352 11.79 -18.93 -12.71
N ALA A 353 12.11 -20.21 -12.58
CA ALA A 353 12.60 -21.04 -13.67
C ALA A 353 11.45 -21.91 -14.20
N PRO A 354 11.16 -21.91 -15.51
CA PRO A 354 10.20 -22.81 -16.12
C PRO A 354 10.59 -24.29 -15.88
N GLU A 355 9.61 -25.14 -15.60
CA GLU A 355 9.84 -26.57 -15.29
C GLU A 355 10.20 -27.43 -16.52
N TYR A 356 10.19 -26.83 -17.71
CA TYR A 356 10.40 -27.50 -18.99
C TYR A 356 11.48 -26.77 -19.77
N GLU A 357 12.20 -27.53 -20.60
CA GLU A 357 13.17 -26.96 -21.53
C GLU A 357 12.45 -26.07 -22.56
N LEU A 358 13.00 -24.88 -22.76
CA LEU A 358 12.52 -23.92 -23.73
C LEU A 358 13.27 -24.12 -25.03
N TYR A 359 12.66 -23.72 -26.15
CA TYR A 359 13.39 -23.72 -27.41
C TYR A 359 14.36 -22.55 -27.44
N GLU A 360 15.53 -22.75 -28.04
CA GLU A 360 16.43 -21.65 -28.31
C GLU A 360 15.81 -20.71 -29.35
N GLY A 361 15.84 -19.40 -29.09
CA GLY A 361 15.21 -18.41 -29.95
C GLY A 361 14.82 -17.13 -29.25
N TRP A 362 14.01 -16.34 -29.95
CA TRP A 362 13.59 -15.00 -29.54
C TRP A 362 12.14 -15.01 -29.09
N TYR A 363 11.90 -14.63 -27.84
CA TYR A 363 10.60 -14.62 -27.20
C TYR A 363 10.07 -13.22 -27.01
N ASN A 364 8.86 -12.95 -27.50
CA ASN A 364 8.15 -11.71 -27.19
C ASN A 364 7.64 -11.76 -25.75
N ILE A 365 7.89 -10.71 -24.97
CA ILE A 365 7.50 -10.65 -23.56
C ILE A 365 6.46 -9.57 -23.33
N HIS A 366 5.45 -9.93 -22.55
CA HIS A 366 4.39 -9.05 -22.11
C HIS A 366 4.13 -9.23 -20.62
N LEU A 367 3.95 -8.11 -19.91
CA LEU A 367 3.48 -8.12 -18.54
C LEU A 367 2.10 -7.48 -18.51
N ASP A 368 1.09 -8.18 -18.02
CA ASP A 368 -0.15 -7.53 -17.62
C ASP A 368 -0.06 -7.28 -16.10
N VAL A 369 0.16 -6.03 -15.70
CA VAL A 369 0.30 -5.64 -14.29
C VAL A 369 -1.01 -4.98 -13.85
N SER A 370 -1.51 -5.40 -12.70
CA SER A 370 -2.80 -4.96 -12.16
C SER A 370 -2.77 -4.89 -10.64
N LEU A 371 -3.71 -4.15 -10.06
CA LEU A 371 -3.98 -4.16 -8.62
C LEU A 371 -5.16 -5.07 -8.32
N THR A 372 -5.16 -5.70 -7.15
CA THR A 372 -6.25 -6.57 -6.72
C THR A 372 -6.65 -6.33 -5.27
N THR A 373 -7.95 -6.42 -4.98
CA THR A 373 -8.51 -6.23 -3.63
C THR A 373 -9.72 -7.13 -3.38
N ARG A 374 -9.93 -7.47 -2.10
CA ARG A 374 -11.17 -8.07 -1.59
C ARG A 374 -12.19 -7.03 -1.11
N PHE A 375 -11.79 -5.76 -1.03
CA PHE A 375 -12.56 -4.67 -0.44
C PHE A 375 -12.88 -3.60 -1.50
N PRO A 376 -13.69 -3.93 -2.53
CA PRO A 376 -13.97 -3.00 -3.62
C PRO A 376 -14.64 -1.70 -3.14
N THR A 377 -15.34 -1.72 -2.00
CA THR A 377 -15.98 -0.53 -1.41
C THR A 377 -14.98 0.46 -0.84
N LEU A 378 -13.74 0.04 -0.56
CA LEU A 378 -12.64 0.91 -0.09
C LEU A 378 -11.79 1.47 -1.24
N MET A 379 -12.23 1.24 -2.48
CA MET A 379 -11.56 1.73 -3.68
C MET A 379 -12.28 2.96 -4.20
N ALA A 380 -11.61 4.10 -4.19
CA ALA A 380 -12.04 5.32 -4.85
C ALA A 380 -11.36 5.45 -6.22
N VAL A 381 -11.43 4.36 -6.98
CA VAL A 381 -10.92 4.22 -8.34
C VAL A 381 -12.11 3.86 -9.22
N GLY A 382 -12.30 4.55 -10.35
CA GLY A 382 -13.50 4.41 -11.19
C GLY A 382 -13.92 2.95 -11.40
N LEU A 383 -15.14 2.61 -10.97
CA LEU A 383 -15.68 1.24 -10.97
C LEU A 383 -15.85 0.65 -12.37
N GLU A 384 -15.95 1.48 -13.41
CA GLU A 384 -16.14 1.01 -14.79
C GLU A 384 -14.99 0.16 -15.32
N ALA A 385 -13.80 0.22 -14.69
CA ALA A 385 -12.64 -0.59 -15.05
C ALA A 385 -12.45 -1.85 -14.18
N ALA A 386 -13.30 -2.07 -13.17
CA ALA A 386 -13.13 -3.15 -12.20
C ALA A 386 -13.75 -4.47 -12.70
N GLY A 387 -12.97 -5.30 -13.39
CA GLY A 387 -13.32 -6.71 -13.63
C GLY A 387 -12.98 -7.57 -12.41
N THR A 388 -13.60 -8.74 -12.24
CA THR A 388 -13.04 -9.77 -11.35
C THR A 388 -12.03 -10.62 -12.10
N TYR A 389 -11.07 -11.23 -11.40
CA TYR A 389 -10.23 -12.26 -12.02
C TYR A 389 -11.10 -13.49 -12.30
N ASN A 390 -11.55 -13.58 -13.55
CA ASN A 390 -12.35 -14.69 -14.08
C ASN A 390 -11.62 -15.47 -15.18
N GLU A 391 -10.33 -15.18 -15.40
CA GLU A 391 -9.53 -15.87 -16.39
C GLU A 391 -9.35 -17.34 -15.98
N THR A 392 -9.54 -18.28 -16.91
CA THR A 392 -9.49 -19.73 -16.66
C THR A 392 -8.15 -20.19 -16.05
N ASN A 393 -7.06 -19.47 -16.36
CA ASN A 393 -5.71 -19.78 -15.91
C ASN A 393 -5.27 -18.93 -14.70
N ALA A 394 -6.11 -18.03 -14.20
CA ALA A 394 -5.76 -17.26 -13.01
C ALA A 394 -5.65 -18.19 -11.79
N PRO A 395 -4.66 -17.97 -10.91
CA PRO A 395 -4.54 -18.71 -9.66
C PRO A 395 -5.83 -18.67 -8.84
N GLU A 396 -6.18 -19.79 -8.21
CA GLU A 396 -7.40 -19.91 -7.38
C GLU A 396 -7.45 -18.85 -6.27
N VAL A 397 -6.28 -18.45 -5.74
CA VAL A 397 -6.17 -17.40 -4.71
C VAL A 397 -6.69 -16.03 -5.18
N LEU A 398 -6.71 -15.74 -6.48
CA LEU A 398 -7.25 -14.50 -7.04
C LEU A 398 -8.75 -14.58 -7.33
N ARG A 399 -9.35 -15.77 -7.26
CA ARG A 399 -10.75 -15.97 -7.58
C ARG A 399 -11.62 -15.15 -6.64
N GLY A 400 -12.51 -14.34 -7.22
CA GLY A 400 -13.42 -13.46 -6.46
C GLY A 400 -12.79 -12.13 -6.03
N PHE A 401 -11.50 -11.89 -6.29
CA PHE A 401 -10.93 -10.57 -6.10
C PHE A 401 -11.26 -9.67 -7.30
N TYR A 402 -11.31 -8.37 -7.02
CA TYR A 402 -11.52 -7.32 -8.01
C TYR A 402 -10.19 -6.82 -8.54
N LYS A 403 -10.09 -6.73 -9.87
CA LYS A 403 -8.94 -6.28 -10.66
C LYS A 403 -9.09 -4.81 -11.00
N TYR A 404 -8.11 -4.00 -10.62
CA TYR A 404 -8.04 -2.56 -10.87
C TYR A 404 -6.78 -2.19 -11.65
N LEU A 405 -6.85 -1.05 -12.37
CA LEU A 405 -5.72 -0.42 -13.06
C LEU A 405 -4.88 -1.39 -13.90
N ASN A 406 -5.55 -2.30 -14.62
CA ASN A 406 -4.84 -3.27 -15.46
C ASN A 406 -4.14 -2.55 -16.62
N LYS A 407 -2.81 -2.68 -16.69
CA LYS A 407 -2.00 -2.13 -17.78
C LYS A 407 -1.11 -3.21 -18.35
N ARG A 408 -1.23 -3.40 -19.66
CA ARG A 408 -0.24 -4.15 -20.43
C ARG A 408 1.03 -3.33 -20.57
N GLN A 409 2.15 -3.94 -20.21
CA GLN A 409 3.48 -3.37 -20.31
C GLN A 409 4.29 -4.22 -21.29
N TYR A 410 5.05 -3.51 -22.11
CA TYR A 410 6.05 -4.07 -23.01
C TYR A 410 7.39 -3.64 -22.44
N PRO A 411 8.09 -4.52 -21.71
CA PRO A 411 9.41 -4.19 -21.17
C PRO A 411 10.32 -3.66 -22.28
N VAL A 412 11.22 -2.75 -21.92
CA VAL A 412 12.27 -2.26 -22.84
C VAL A 412 13.11 -3.47 -23.26
N GLY A 413 13.25 -3.70 -24.57
CA GLY A 413 13.75 -4.98 -25.08
C GLY A 413 12.65 -6.03 -25.09
N THR A 414 11.57 -5.77 -25.85
CA THR A 414 10.34 -6.58 -25.94
C THR A 414 10.57 -8.03 -26.39
N VAL A 415 11.81 -8.37 -26.71
CA VAL A 415 12.25 -9.66 -27.20
C VAL A 415 13.41 -10.14 -26.32
N MET A 416 13.27 -11.32 -25.73
CA MET A 416 14.33 -12.01 -24.98
C MET A 416 14.89 -13.15 -25.81
N GLY A 417 16.21 -13.24 -25.89
CA GLY A 417 16.89 -14.38 -26.48
C GLY A 417 17.12 -15.48 -25.44
N ILE A 418 16.76 -16.72 -25.76
CA ILE A 418 17.12 -17.90 -24.98
C ILE A 418 18.13 -18.72 -25.76
N GLN A 419 19.21 -19.10 -25.09
CA GLN A 419 20.29 -19.92 -25.63
C GLN A 419 20.78 -20.87 -24.55
N HIS A 420 20.96 -22.14 -24.90
CA HIS A 420 21.42 -23.18 -23.99
C HIS A 420 22.92 -23.46 -24.13
N LYS A 421 23.49 -23.23 -25.30
CA LYS A 421 24.92 -23.44 -25.56
C LYS A 421 25.73 -22.17 -25.39
N VAL A 422 27.00 -22.26 -25.05
CA VAL A 422 27.88 -21.08 -25.08
C VAL A 422 28.16 -20.70 -26.53
N SER A 423 28.10 -19.40 -26.83
CA SER A 423 28.42 -18.90 -28.17
C SER A 423 29.88 -19.12 -28.53
N ARG A 424 30.15 -19.46 -29.80
CA ARG A 424 31.53 -19.54 -30.30
C ARG A 424 31.62 -19.24 -31.79
N PHE A 425 32.79 -18.78 -32.21
CA PHE A 425 33.13 -18.66 -33.62
C PHE A 425 33.50 -20.03 -34.20
N ARG A 426 32.93 -20.39 -35.36
CA ARG A 426 33.26 -21.63 -36.08
C ARG A 426 34.25 -21.38 -37.20
N ASN A 427 33.93 -20.42 -38.05
CA ASN A 427 34.55 -20.28 -39.37
C ASN A 427 34.30 -18.89 -39.97
N LEU A 428 35.25 -18.38 -40.73
CA LEU A 428 35.07 -17.31 -41.71
C LEU A 428 35.75 -17.71 -43.01
N GLU A 429 34.95 -17.78 -44.07
CA GLU A 429 35.37 -18.14 -45.43
C GLU A 429 35.27 -16.91 -46.32
N GLY A 430 36.41 -16.55 -46.92
CA GLY A 430 36.45 -15.64 -48.07
C GLY A 430 36.33 -16.41 -49.40
N PRO A 431 36.42 -15.70 -50.54
CA PRO A 431 36.29 -16.30 -51.86
C PRO A 431 37.40 -17.33 -52.15
N LEU A 432 37.06 -18.63 -52.15
CA LEU A 432 38.00 -19.75 -52.34
C LEU A 432 38.64 -19.79 -53.74
N GLU A 433 37.98 -19.23 -54.74
CA GLU A 433 38.36 -19.38 -56.16
C GLU A 433 39.35 -18.30 -56.64
N LEU A 434 39.64 -17.30 -55.80
CA LEU A 434 40.44 -16.15 -56.19
C LEU A 434 41.78 -16.17 -55.46
N GLN A 435 42.88 -16.41 -56.20
CA GLN A 435 44.26 -16.18 -55.72
C GLN A 435 44.54 -14.69 -55.37
N GLY A 436 43.57 -13.81 -55.63
CA GLY A 436 43.61 -12.39 -55.34
C GLY A 436 42.26 -11.75 -55.63
N ILE A 437 41.82 -10.81 -54.79
CA ILE A 437 40.55 -10.12 -55.01
C ILE A 437 40.76 -9.04 -56.09
N PRO A 438 40.04 -9.08 -57.21
CA PRO A 438 40.16 -8.06 -58.25
C PRO A 438 39.58 -6.72 -57.80
N LEU A 439 40.21 -5.63 -58.25
CA LEU A 439 39.74 -4.27 -57.98
C LEU A 439 38.34 -4.08 -58.54
N HIS A 440 37.50 -3.37 -57.79
CA HIS A 440 36.13 -3.03 -58.16
C HIS A 440 35.19 -4.22 -58.40
N ILE A 441 35.54 -5.41 -57.93
CA ILE A 441 34.65 -6.58 -57.95
C ILE A 441 34.19 -6.89 -56.53
N GLU A 442 32.88 -7.11 -56.39
CA GLU A 442 32.30 -7.57 -55.12
C GLU A 442 32.66 -9.03 -54.88
N VAL A 443 33.23 -9.32 -53.71
CA VAL A 443 33.52 -10.69 -53.27
C VAL A 443 32.77 -11.02 -51.99
N PRO A 444 32.17 -12.23 -51.88
CA PRO A 444 31.44 -12.63 -50.70
C PRO A 444 32.39 -13.16 -49.60
N PHE A 445 32.12 -12.75 -48.38
CA PHE A 445 32.61 -13.37 -47.16
C PHE A 445 31.43 -14.03 -46.44
N SER A 446 31.64 -15.25 -45.98
CA SER A 446 30.71 -16.01 -45.15
C SER A 446 31.35 -16.28 -43.81
N TRP A 447 30.56 -16.31 -42.75
CA TRP A 447 31.02 -16.70 -41.42
C TRP A 447 29.95 -17.50 -40.72
N GLU A 448 30.36 -18.24 -39.72
CA GLU A 448 29.48 -19.04 -38.89
C GLU A 448 29.86 -18.84 -37.42
N PHE A 449 28.87 -18.42 -36.63
CA PHE A 449 28.91 -18.44 -35.17
C PHE A 449 27.93 -19.51 -34.70
N GLU A 450 28.34 -20.32 -33.73
CA GLU A 450 27.38 -21.11 -32.94
C GLU A 450 26.82 -20.20 -31.84
N GLY A 451 25.50 -20.18 -31.70
CA GLY A 451 24.76 -19.33 -30.76
C GLY A 451 23.89 -18.28 -31.45
N PHE A 452 23.17 -17.50 -30.65
CA PHE A 452 22.16 -16.53 -31.09
C PHE A 452 22.57 -15.12 -30.71
N GLY A 453 22.31 -14.18 -31.59
CA GLY A 453 22.72 -12.80 -31.41
C GLY A 453 22.60 -11.99 -32.69
N SER A 454 23.20 -10.81 -32.66
CA SER A 454 23.28 -9.90 -33.81
C SER A 454 24.73 -9.77 -34.28
N THR A 455 24.93 -9.77 -35.59
CA THR A 455 26.22 -9.56 -36.23
C THR A 455 26.31 -8.16 -36.81
N TYR A 456 27.42 -7.49 -36.54
CA TYR A 456 27.76 -6.15 -37.02
C TYR A 456 29.05 -6.22 -37.80
N CYS A 457 29.09 -5.58 -38.97
CA CYS A 457 30.25 -5.62 -39.85
C CYS A 457 30.89 -4.26 -39.95
N PHE A 458 32.22 -4.21 -39.88
CA PHE A 458 32.99 -3.01 -40.10
C PHE A 458 33.96 -3.26 -41.25
N VAL A 459 33.90 -2.41 -42.26
CA VAL A 459 34.87 -2.40 -43.35
C VAL A 459 35.75 -1.17 -43.18
N ASP A 460 37.04 -1.38 -43.00
CA ASP A 460 38.02 -0.31 -42.71
C ASP A 460 37.61 0.56 -41.49
N GLY A 461 37.08 -0.09 -40.46
CA GLY A 461 36.59 0.55 -39.24
C GLY A 461 35.24 1.28 -39.37
N LYS A 462 34.63 1.29 -40.56
CA LYS A 462 33.31 1.89 -40.78
C LYS A 462 32.22 0.83 -40.72
N LEU A 463 31.19 1.06 -39.89
CA LEU A 463 30.01 0.20 -39.81
C LEU A 463 29.33 0.08 -41.19
N THR A 464 29.12 -1.15 -41.63
CA THR A 464 28.45 -1.51 -42.88
C THR A 464 27.42 -2.60 -42.61
N ASN A 465 26.36 -2.62 -43.41
CA ASN A 465 25.22 -3.52 -43.25
C ASN A 465 24.81 -4.11 -44.60
N ASN A 466 24.19 -5.29 -44.56
CA ASN A 466 23.44 -5.86 -45.69
C ASN A 466 22.11 -6.46 -45.23
N TYR A 467 21.74 -6.26 -43.96
CA TYR A 467 20.51 -6.76 -43.37
C TYR A 467 19.98 -5.79 -42.31
N GLY A 468 18.79 -5.22 -42.50
CA GLY A 468 18.25 -4.21 -41.59
C GLY A 468 19.10 -2.93 -41.54
N GLU A 469 18.93 -2.12 -40.49
CA GLU A 469 19.61 -0.81 -40.39
C GLU A 469 21.03 -0.88 -39.81
N LEU A 470 21.37 -1.91 -39.02
CA LEU A 470 22.67 -2.00 -38.33
C LEU A 470 23.33 -3.38 -38.41
N GLU A 471 22.63 -4.39 -38.94
CA GLU A 471 23.11 -5.77 -38.94
C GLU A 471 23.72 -6.17 -40.29
N CYS A 472 24.59 -7.16 -40.25
CA CYS A 472 25.07 -7.84 -41.45
C CYS A 472 24.83 -9.35 -41.33
N ARG A 473 24.63 -10.03 -42.46
CA ARG A 473 24.47 -11.48 -42.54
C ARG A 473 25.37 -12.06 -43.64
N PRO A 474 25.90 -13.27 -43.44
CA PRO A 474 26.59 -13.97 -44.51
C PRO A 474 25.57 -14.44 -45.58
N PRO A 475 25.93 -14.43 -46.88
CA PRO A 475 27.17 -13.89 -47.43
C PRO A 475 27.16 -12.36 -47.45
N PHE A 476 28.24 -11.74 -46.99
CA PHE A 476 28.47 -10.30 -46.99
C PHE A 476 29.45 -9.92 -48.09
N LYS A 477 29.04 -9.00 -48.96
CA LYS A 477 29.86 -8.62 -50.11
C LYS A 477 30.69 -7.38 -49.80
N VAL A 478 31.99 -7.47 -50.06
CA VAL A 478 32.92 -6.33 -49.97
C VAL A 478 33.59 -6.07 -51.31
N GLN A 479 34.04 -4.84 -51.54
CA GLN A 479 34.69 -4.42 -52.78
C GLN A 479 36.02 -3.75 -52.46
N LEU A 480 37.08 -4.12 -53.18
CA LEU A 480 38.34 -3.38 -53.14
C LEU A 480 38.23 -2.11 -54.01
N HIS A 481 38.47 -0.96 -53.40
CA HIS A 481 38.50 0.33 -54.11
C HIS A 481 39.90 0.71 -54.58
N ASP A 482 40.95 0.19 -53.93
CA ASP A 482 42.34 0.42 -54.29
C ASP A 482 43.20 -0.82 -53.98
N LYS A 483 44.53 -0.69 -54.15
CA LYS A 483 45.49 -1.79 -53.95
C LYS A 483 45.96 -1.93 -52.49
N THR A 484 45.43 -1.13 -51.56
CA THR A 484 45.79 -1.23 -50.15
C THR A 484 45.13 -2.45 -49.52
N ASN A 485 45.61 -2.84 -48.34
CA ASN A 485 44.95 -3.88 -47.56
C ASN A 485 43.75 -3.24 -46.87
N HIS A 486 42.61 -3.90 -46.97
CA HIS A 486 41.37 -3.52 -46.31
C HIS A 486 41.08 -4.50 -45.16
N THR A 487 40.30 -4.06 -44.19
CA THR A 487 39.88 -4.90 -43.06
C THR A 487 38.39 -5.18 -43.10
N LEU A 488 38.00 -6.42 -42.82
CA LEU A 488 36.63 -6.82 -42.51
C LEU A 488 36.63 -7.33 -41.07
N GLN A 489 35.95 -6.59 -40.20
CA GLN A 489 35.71 -6.99 -38.82
C GLN A 489 34.25 -7.38 -38.67
N VAL A 490 34.00 -8.60 -38.20
CA VAL A 490 32.66 -9.08 -37.87
C VAL A 490 32.57 -9.22 -36.36
N MET A 491 31.71 -8.41 -35.76
CA MET A 491 31.40 -8.46 -34.33
C MET A 491 30.06 -9.16 -34.14
N PHE A 492 30.07 -10.32 -33.50
CA PHE A 492 28.87 -11.01 -33.05
C PHE A 492 28.61 -10.69 -31.59
N LYS A 493 27.46 -10.11 -31.29
CA LYS A 493 26.97 -9.89 -29.92
C LYS A 493 25.89 -10.92 -29.63
N ASP A 494 26.17 -11.87 -28.74
CA ASP A 494 25.23 -12.92 -28.41
C ASP A 494 24.07 -12.40 -27.52
N VAL A 495 23.02 -13.22 -27.34
CA VAL A 495 21.87 -12.91 -26.47
C VAL A 495 22.24 -12.80 -25.00
N CYS A 496 23.41 -13.31 -24.63
CA CYS A 496 23.99 -13.26 -23.30
C CYS A 496 24.74 -11.94 -23.04
N GLY A 497 24.94 -11.13 -24.08
CA GLY A 497 25.68 -9.87 -24.04
C GLY A 497 27.19 -10.00 -24.25
N ASN A 498 27.71 -11.20 -24.54
CA ASN A 498 29.11 -11.40 -24.89
C ASN A 498 29.38 -10.91 -26.32
N ASN A 499 30.58 -10.36 -26.54
CA ASN A 499 31.01 -9.89 -27.85
C ASN A 499 32.14 -10.77 -28.38
N PHE A 500 31.95 -11.34 -29.57
CA PHE A 500 32.92 -12.12 -30.30
C PHE A 500 33.33 -11.33 -31.54
N THR A 501 34.61 -10.98 -31.65
CA THR A 501 35.12 -10.23 -32.80
C THR A 501 36.08 -11.09 -33.61
N VAL A 502 35.74 -11.34 -34.86
CA VAL A 502 36.65 -11.91 -35.87
C VAL A 502 37.06 -10.81 -36.83
N GLU A 503 38.32 -10.80 -37.21
CA GLU A 503 38.88 -9.82 -38.13
C GLU A 503 39.67 -10.53 -39.22
N SER A 504 39.45 -10.10 -40.46
CA SER A 504 40.23 -10.50 -41.62
C SER A 504 40.81 -9.28 -42.33
N GLU A 505 42.04 -9.41 -42.79
CA GLU A 505 42.62 -8.52 -43.79
C GLU A 505 42.43 -9.12 -45.17
N TYR A 506 42.10 -8.28 -46.15
CA TYR A 506 41.92 -8.71 -47.53
C TYR A 506 42.47 -7.68 -48.52
N GLY A 507 42.90 -8.15 -49.68
CA GLY A 507 43.55 -7.34 -50.70
C GLY A 507 43.71 -8.08 -52.03
N THR A 508 44.51 -7.52 -52.94
CA THR A 508 44.75 -8.15 -54.25
C THR A 508 45.52 -9.47 -54.16
N TRP A 509 46.02 -9.84 -52.98
CA TRP A 509 46.72 -11.09 -52.68
C TRP A 509 45.81 -12.19 -52.11
N GLY A 510 44.55 -11.87 -51.79
CA GLY A 510 43.61 -12.79 -51.15
C GLY A 510 43.09 -12.24 -49.82
N TYR A 511 42.94 -13.10 -48.81
CA TYR A 511 42.56 -12.71 -47.46
C TYR A 511 43.25 -13.59 -46.41
N SER A 512 43.35 -13.08 -45.19
CA SER A 512 43.83 -13.83 -44.02
C SER A 512 43.14 -13.37 -42.75
N LEU A 513 42.88 -14.30 -41.84
CA LEU A 513 42.38 -13.97 -40.50
C LEU A 513 43.49 -13.31 -39.68
N THR A 514 43.21 -12.12 -39.14
CA THR A 514 44.12 -11.37 -38.26
C THR A 514 43.72 -11.49 -36.80
N ARG A 515 42.43 -11.71 -36.52
CA ARG A 515 41.91 -11.90 -35.16
C ARG A 515 40.81 -12.95 -35.16
N VAL A 516 40.90 -13.90 -34.24
CA VAL A 516 39.87 -14.91 -33.98
C VAL A 516 39.55 -14.87 -32.49
N PRO A 517 38.27 -14.93 -32.07
CA PRO A 517 37.92 -15.04 -30.66
C PRO A 517 38.56 -16.29 -30.03
N GLU A 518 39.02 -16.19 -28.79
CA GLU A 518 39.45 -17.37 -28.03
C GLU A 518 38.25 -18.30 -27.81
N ASP A 519 38.45 -19.60 -28.01
CA ASP A 519 37.41 -20.60 -27.76
C ASP A 519 37.32 -20.81 -26.23
N PRO A 520 36.18 -20.52 -25.59
CA PRO A 520 36.03 -20.64 -24.14
C PRO A 520 36.22 -22.08 -23.63
N TYR A 521 36.17 -23.10 -24.49
CA TYR A 521 36.36 -24.50 -24.08
C TYR A 521 37.81 -24.97 -24.11
N HIS A 522 38.74 -24.22 -24.69
CA HIS A 522 40.13 -24.65 -24.77
C HIS A 522 40.86 -24.66 -23.41
N GLU A 523 40.34 -23.97 -22.38
CA GLU A 523 40.94 -23.93 -21.03
C GLU A 523 40.38 -24.97 -20.05
N LEU A 524 39.18 -25.51 -20.27
CA LEU A 524 38.52 -26.44 -19.34
C LEU A 524 39.18 -27.83 -19.23
N HIS A 525 40.17 -28.12 -20.08
CA HIS A 525 41.01 -29.32 -19.96
C HIS A 525 42.39 -29.05 -19.34
N ALA A 526 42.74 -27.81 -18.99
CA ALA A 526 44.08 -27.45 -18.52
C ALA A 526 44.19 -27.02 -17.04
N GLY A 527 43.09 -26.73 -16.31
CA GLY A 527 43.22 -26.25 -14.93
C GLY A 527 41.96 -26.34 -14.08
N ALA A 528 41.75 -27.49 -13.43
CA ALA A 528 40.85 -27.56 -12.29
C ALA A 528 41.52 -26.88 -11.07
N GLY A 529 41.08 -25.67 -10.72
CA GLY A 529 41.32 -25.09 -9.40
C GLY A 529 41.50 -23.57 -9.36
N ALA A 530 40.41 -22.80 -9.46
CA ALA A 530 40.29 -21.49 -8.79
C ALA A 530 38.83 -21.03 -8.77
N GLU A 531 38.38 -20.61 -7.58
CA GLU A 531 37.05 -20.06 -7.28
C GLU A 531 36.74 -18.77 -8.06
N LEU A 532 35.49 -18.61 -8.50
CA LEU A 532 34.97 -17.39 -9.13
C LEU A 532 33.80 -16.82 -8.32
N GLY A 533 34.01 -15.62 -7.77
CA GLY A 533 32.97 -14.76 -7.23
C GLY A 533 32.23 -14.03 -8.36
N GLY A 534 30.90 -14.09 -8.34
CA GLY A 534 30.04 -13.50 -9.37
C GLY A 534 29.92 -11.98 -9.27
N ALA A 535 30.11 -11.30 -10.40
CA ALA A 535 29.73 -9.91 -10.61
C ALA A 535 28.44 -9.86 -11.44
N GLN A 536 27.42 -9.15 -10.93
CA GLN A 536 26.20 -8.84 -11.67
C GLN A 536 26.50 -7.77 -12.73
N ALA A 537 26.28 -8.09 -14.00
CA ALA A 537 26.32 -7.12 -15.09
C ALA A 537 24.98 -6.37 -15.19
N LEU A 538 25.05 -5.04 -15.15
CA LEU A 538 23.93 -4.13 -15.39
C LEU A 538 23.79 -3.97 -16.91
N PHE A 539 22.68 -4.42 -17.50
CA PHE A 539 22.47 -4.36 -18.96
C PHE A 539 21.85 -3.03 -19.39
N GLU A 540 22.49 -2.36 -20.34
CA GLU A 540 21.97 -1.22 -21.10
C GLU A 540 21.34 -1.74 -22.40
N ILE A 541 20.04 -1.46 -22.61
CA ILE A 541 19.23 -1.99 -23.72
C ILE A 541 18.91 -0.85 -24.71
N ALA A 542 19.20 -1.08 -26.00
CA ALA A 542 18.86 -0.19 -27.11
C ALA A 542 17.35 -0.27 -27.46
N PRO A 543 16.70 0.84 -27.86
CA PRO A 543 15.26 0.85 -28.13
C PRO A 543 14.93 0.37 -29.55
N LEU A 544 13.96 -0.54 -29.68
CA LEU A 544 13.24 -0.78 -30.93
C LEU A 544 11.84 -0.17 -30.82
N GLN A 545 11.50 0.70 -31.78
CA GLN A 545 10.26 1.47 -31.82
C GLN A 545 9.06 0.63 -32.27
N SER A 546 7.90 0.90 -31.66
CA SER A 546 6.62 0.25 -31.97
C SER A 546 5.86 1.01 -33.07
N ALA A 547 5.26 0.24 -33.98
CA ALA A 547 4.22 0.71 -34.90
C ALA A 547 2.83 0.35 -34.32
N SER A 548 1.87 1.27 -34.43
CA SER A 548 0.49 1.21 -33.92
C SER A 548 -0.43 1.97 -34.88
N PRO A 549 -1.77 1.79 -34.90
CA PRO A 549 -2.57 0.59 -34.60
C PRO A 549 -3.67 0.28 -35.66
N GLY A 550 -4.17 -0.96 -35.65
CA GLY A 550 -5.39 -1.38 -36.36
C GLY A 550 -6.58 -1.53 -35.42
N ARG A 551 -7.60 -0.70 -35.66
CA ARG A 551 -8.87 -0.53 -34.93
C ARG A 551 -9.80 -1.74 -35.11
N SER A 552 -10.48 -2.21 -34.06
CA SER A 552 -11.67 -3.08 -34.21
C SER A 552 -12.71 -2.87 -33.11
N ARG A 553 -13.97 -2.84 -33.57
CA ARG A 553 -15.22 -2.52 -32.89
C ARG A 553 -15.68 -3.66 -31.97
N LEU A 554 -16.18 -3.28 -30.80
CA LEU A 554 -17.01 -4.10 -29.91
C LEU A 554 -18.43 -4.24 -30.45
N VAL A 555 -18.97 -5.46 -30.41
CA VAL A 555 -20.40 -5.77 -30.51
C VAL A 555 -20.85 -6.22 -29.11
N ALA A 556 -21.84 -5.53 -28.58
CA ALA A 556 -22.48 -5.85 -27.30
C ALA A 556 -23.52 -6.98 -27.49
N MET A 557 -23.58 -7.91 -26.54
CA MET A 557 -24.77 -8.73 -26.31
C MET A 557 -25.05 -8.86 -24.81
N ASN A 558 -26.27 -8.46 -24.45
CA ASN A 558 -26.95 -8.70 -23.19
C ASN A 558 -27.42 -10.15 -23.10
N SER A 559 -27.39 -10.74 -21.89
CA SER A 559 -28.51 -11.54 -21.34
C SER A 559 -28.25 -12.01 -19.90
N SER A 560 -29.06 -11.44 -18.98
CA SER A 560 -29.90 -12.07 -17.95
C SER A 560 -29.56 -13.40 -17.25
N GLU A 561 -29.67 -13.32 -15.92
CA GLU A 561 -30.44 -14.18 -14.98
C GLU A 561 -29.82 -15.41 -14.27
N ALA A 562 -29.73 -15.23 -12.94
CA ALA A 562 -30.29 -16.04 -11.84
C ALA A 562 -29.73 -17.43 -11.48
N GLY A 563 -29.42 -17.60 -10.19
CA GLY A 563 -29.30 -18.90 -9.53
C GLY A 563 -28.73 -18.81 -8.11
N ALA A 564 -29.59 -18.96 -7.10
CA ALA A 564 -29.29 -18.91 -5.67
C ALA A 564 -28.85 -20.27 -5.08
N GLN A 565 -28.11 -20.24 -3.95
CA GLN A 565 -28.27 -21.04 -2.70
C GLN A 565 -26.93 -21.29 -1.96
N GLY A 566 -26.94 -21.14 -0.62
CA GLY A 566 -25.80 -21.25 0.32
C GLY A 566 -25.34 -22.69 0.64
N PRO A 567 -24.70 -23.03 1.81
CA PRO A 567 -24.69 -22.32 3.11
C PRO A 567 -23.36 -22.29 3.93
N SER A 568 -23.44 -21.52 5.03
CA SER A 568 -22.68 -21.43 6.31
C SER A 568 -21.54 -22.39 6.66
N TRP A 569 -20.42 -21.85 7.19
CA TRP A 569 -19.63 -22.42 8.29
C TRP A 569 -19.06 -21.32 9.21
N VAL A 570 -19.55 -21.28 10.45
CA VAL A 570 -18.97 -20.57 11.61
C VAL A 570 -18.80 -21.63 12.68
N VAL A 571 -17.59 -21.82 13.22
CA VAL A 571 -17.23 -22.25 14.59
C VAL A 571 -15.73 -22.56 14.61
N GLY A 572 -14.94 -21.87 15.43
CA GLY A 572 -13.57 -22.32 15.70
C GLY A 572 -12.57 -21.34 16.31
N TRP A 573 -12.95 -20.47 17.27
CA TRP A 573 -11.98 -19.53 17.89
C TRP A 573 -11.97 -19.47 19.43
N CYS A 574 -12.66 -20.35 20.16
CA CYS A 574 -12.67 -20.32 21.64
C CYS A 574 -11.71 -21.30 22.35
N VAL A 575 -10.84 -22.03 21.64
CA VAL A 575 -10.00 -23.08 22.28
C VAL A 575 -8.56 -22.65 22.57
N LEU A 576 -8.06 -21.54 22.00
CA LEU A 576 -6.64 -21.20 22.10
C LEU A 576 -6.23 -20.48 23.41
N LEU A 577 -7.16 -19.81 24.10
CA LEU A 577 -6.81 -18.94 25.24
C LEU A 577 -6.60 -19.70 26.57
N VAL A 578 -7.08 -20.94 26.67
CA VAL A 578 -6.94 -21.77 27.88
C VAL A 578 -5.59 -22.52 27.90
N VAL A 579 -4.95 -22.73 26.75
CA VAL A 579 -3.67 -23.46 26.66
C VAL A 579 -2.48 -22.58 27.04
N VAL A 580 -2.53 -21.27 26.75
CA VAL A 580 -1.41 -20.35 27.02
C VAL A 580 -1.29 -19.99 28.52
N LEU A 581 -2.40 -19.96 29.26
CA LEU A 581 -2.38 -19.73 30.71
C LEU A 581 -1.96 -20.99 31.51
N GLY A 582 -2.12 -22.19 30.94
CA GLY A 582 -1.71 -23.45 31.59
C GLY A 582 -0.20 -23.70 31.57
N GLN A 583 0.52 -23.21 30.55
CA GLN A 583 1.96 -23.51 30.40
C GLN A 583 2.88 -22.69 31.33
N HIS A 584 2.44 -21.53 31.83
CA HIS A 584 3.25 -20.74 32.77
C HIS A 584 3.18 -21.23 34.22
N PHE A 585 2.24 -22.11 34.57
CA PHE A 585 2.10 -22.60 35.96
C PHE A 585 2.96 -23.83 36.28
N LEU A 586 3.51 -24.54 35.28
CA LEU A 586 4.27 -25.78 35.47
C LEU A 586 5.80 -25.62 35.42
N ALA A 587 6.32 -24.44 35.04
CA ALA A 587 7.76 -24.18 34.99
C ALA A 587 8.36 -23.63 36.32
N GLY A 588 7.57 -23.58 37.40
CA GLY A 588 7.96 -23.01 38.70
C GLY A 588 8.15 -24.03 39.84
N VAL A 589 8.12 -25.33 39.56
CA VAL A 589 8.44 -26.39 40.53
C VAL A 589 9.13 -27.53 39.80
N LEU A 590 10.44 -27.39 39.58
CA LEU A 590 11.41 -28.48 39.49
C LEU A 590 12.82 -27.91 39.69
#